data_AF-A0A8J9ZH24-F1
#
_entry.id   AF-A0A8J9ZH24-F1
#
_cell.length_a   1.000
_cell.length_b   1.000
_cell.length_c   1.000
_cell.angle_alpha   90.00
_cell.angle_beta   90.00
_cell.angle_gamma   90.00
#
_symmetry.space_group_name_H-M   'P 1'
#
loop_
_entity.id
_entity.type
_entity.pdbx_description
1 polymer ?
#
loop_
_entity_poly.entity_id
_entity_poly.type
_entity_poly.pdbx_seq_one_letter_code
_entity_poly.pdbx_strand_id
1 'polypeptide(L)'
;MSSTGDFLLTSGADKDTMDMWSPVLLMVVALAALNHTTGLVVTGTCQNDAECITARDETGSCCALWSPGSDLHVCKPAGRTDEPCHAASNVLPYPFNGQRRFWRCQCAEGLLCVTEPGNMIGRCSSADK
;
A
#
# COMPACT_ATOMS: atom_id res chain seq x y z
N MET A 1 73.98 -7.23 28.59
CA MET A 1 72.73 -7.16 29.37
C MET A 1 71.71 -6.32 28.62
N SER A 2 70.52 -6.90 28.41
CA SER A 2 69.17 -6.30 28.31
C SER A 2 68.92 -5.04 27.46
N SER A 3 67.80 -4.84 26.77
CA SER A 3 66.56 -5.60 26.54
C SER A 3 65.63 -4.65 25.76
N THR A 4 64.78 -5.20 24.87
CA THR A 4 63.39 -4.76 24.49
C THR A 4 63.19 -3.37 23.85
N GLY A 5 62.62 -3.26 22.64
CA GLY A 5 61.16 -3.32 22.34
C GLY A 5 60.67 -1.86 22.19
N ASP A 6 59.78 -1.39 21.30
CA ASP A 6 58.71 -1.94 20.46
C ASP A 6 58.51 -0.92 19.31
N PHE A 7 58.51 -1.29 18.02
CA PHE A 7 57.42 -1.81 17.21
C PHE A 7 56.06 -1.07 17.34
N LEU A 8 55.66 -0.43 16.22
CA LEU A 8 54.31 -0.08 15.75
C LEU A 8 53.63 1.19 16.25
N LEU A 9 53.61 2.20 15.37
CA LEU A 9 52.38 2.90 14.98
C LEU A 9 52.40 3.16 13.47
N THR A 10 52.21 2.11 12.68
CA THR A 10 51.61 2.26 11.34
C THR A 10 50.18 1.76 11.50
N SER A 11 49.21 2.67 11.38
CA SER A 11 47.79 2.32 11.31
C SER A 11 47.56 1.72 9.93
N GLY A 12 47.89 0.44 9.79
CA GLY A 12 47.35 -0.40 8.75
C GLY A 12 45.89 -0.65 9.08
N ALA A 13 44.98 -0.15 8.26
CA ALA A 13 43.60 -0.57 8.30
C ALA A 13 43.57 -2.06 7.96
N ASP A 14 43.41 -2.91 8.98
CA ASP A 14 43.33 -4.36 8.85
C ASP A 14 42.13 -4.72 7.97
N LYS A 15 42.44 -5.29 6.81
CA LYS A 15 41.50 -5.76 5.77
C LYS A 15 40.45 -6.73 6.35
N ASP A 16 40.76 -7.41 7.45
CA ASP A 16 39.89 -8.36 8.13
C ASP A 16 38.73 -7.70 8.91
N THR A 17 38.95 -6.50 9.48
CA THR A 17 37.86 -5.68 10.06
C THR A 17 36.89 -5.24 8.97
N MET A 18 37.43 -5.05 7.76
CA MET A 18 36.75 -4.67 6.53
C MET A 18 36.01 -5.84 5.83
N ASP A 19 36.21 -7.08 6.27
CA ASP A 19 35.48 -8.24 5.73
C ASP A 19 34.33 -8.64 6.68
N MET A 20 34.45 -8.41 7.99
CA MET A 20 33.43 -8.76 8.98
C MET A 20 32.25 -7.78 9.03
N TRP A 21 32.49 -6.49 8.83
CA TRP A 21 31.44 -5.48 8.68
C TRP A 21 30.67 -5.59 7.35
N SER A 22 31.22 -6.27 6.33
CA SER A 22 30.64 -6.37 4.98
C SER A 22 29.33 -7.18 4.96
N PRO A 23 29.27 -8.42 5.49
CA PRO A 23 28.02 -9.17 5.56
C PRO A 23 27.03 -8.55 6.54
N VAL A 24 27.50 -7.93 7.63
CA VAL A 24 26.64 -7.22 8.59
C VAL A 24 25.97 -6.02 7.93
N LEU A 25 26.73 -5.22 7.19
CA LEU A 25 26.22 -4.04 6.50
C LEU A 25 25.29 -4.43 5.34
N LEU A 26 25.63 -5.49 4.59
CA LEU A 26 24.74 -6.11 3.59
C LEU A 26 23.42 -6.59 4.20
N MET A 27 23.49 -7.23 5.37
CA MET A 27 22.32 -7.75 6.07
C MET A 27 21.45 -6.60 6.61
N VAL A 28 22.05 -5.56 7.21
CA VAL A 28 21.33 -4.36 7.65
C VAL A 28 20.68 -3.63 6.47
N VAL A 29 21.36 -3.49 5.34
CA VAL A 29 20.81 -2.90 4.12
C VAL A 29 19.66 -3.74 3.56
N ALA A 30 19.78 -5.07 3.56
CA ALA A 30 18.71 -5.96 3.13
C ALA A 30 17.48 -5.86 4.05
N LEU A 31 17.67 -5.82 5.37
CA LEU A 31 16.59 -5.60 6.34
C LEU A 31 15.94 -4.22 6.18
N ALA A 32 16.72 -3.17 5.93
CA ALA A 32 16.18 -1.84 5.65
C ALA A 32 15.37 -1.82 4.34
N ALA A 33 15.86 -2.49 3.29
CA ALA A 33 15.17 -2.58 2.01
C ALA A 33 13.83 -3.33 2.09
N LEU A 34 13.73 -4.36 2.94
CA LEU A 34 12.48 -5.09 3.17
C LEU A 34 11.37 -4.18 3.75
N ASN A 35 11.74 -3.22 4.60
CA ASN A 35 10.79 -2.25 5.18
C ASN A 35 10.26 -1.21 4.16
N HIS A 36 10.88 -1.11 2.98
CA HIS A 36 10.49 -0.20 1.90
C HIS A 36 9.79 -0.92 0.74
N THR A 37 9.40 -2.17 0.92
CA THR A 37 8.64 -2.88 -0.11
C THR A 37 7.19 -2.38 -0.10
N THR A 38 6.90 -1.40 -0.96
CA THR A 38 5.52 -1.13 -1.38
C THR A 38 5.02 -2.38 -2.11
N GLY A 39 3.93 -2.99 -1.65
CA GLY A 39 3.38 -4.20 -2.25
C GLY A 39 3.22 -4.04 -3.76
N LEU A 40 4.00 -4.78 -4.54
CA LEU A 40 3.83 -4.83 -5.99
C LEU A 40 2.57 -5.64 -6.28
N VAL A 41 1.52 -4.96 -6.73
CA VAL A 41 0.25 -5.58 -7.13
C VAL A 41 0.43 -6.33 -8.46
N VAL A 42 1.13 -7.48 -8.45
CA VAL A 42 1.40 -8.28 -9.66
C VAL A 42 0.14 -9.00 -10.15
N THR A 43 -0.76 -9.36 -9.24
CA THR A 43 -1.97 -10.16 -9.51
C THR A 43 -3.27 -9.36 -9.43
N GLY A 44 -3.19 -8.05 -9.24
CA GLY A 44 -4.37 -7.19 -9.04
C GLY A 44 -4.93 -7.20 -7.62
N THR A 45 -4.36 -7.99 -6.69
CA THR A 45 -4.82 -8.08 -5.29
C THR A 45 -4.29 -6.95 -4.41
N CYS A 46 -5.04 -6.55 -3.39
CA CYS A 46 -4.68 -5.41 -2.53
C CYS A 46 -5.15 -5.60 -1.07
N GLN A 47 -4.59 -4.82 -0.15
CA GLN A 47 -5.04 -4.74 1.25
C GLN A 47 -5.73 -3.43 1.61
N ASN A 48 -5.36 -2.33 0.96
CA ASN A 48 -5.89 -0.99 1.23
C ASN A 48 -5.91 -0.15 -0.05
N ASP A 49 -6.58 1.00 0.00
CA ASP A 49 -6.71 1.86 -1.19
C ASP A 49 -5.35 2.43 -1.65
N ALA A 50 -4.39 2.63 -0.73
CA ALA A 50 -3.09 3.24 -1.05
C ALA A 50 -2.24 2.37 -1.99
N GLU A 51 -2.31 1.04 -1.85
CA GLU A 51 -1.65 0.10 -2.77
C GLU A 51 -2.19 0.27 -4.20
N CYS A 52 -3.50 0.43 -4.37
CA CYS A 52 -4.12 0.58 -5.68
C CYS A 52 -3.83 1.94 -6.32
N ILE A 53 -3.87 3.01 -5.52
CA ILE A 53 -3.55 4.37 -5.97
C ILE A 53 -2.11 4.42 -6.47
N THR A 54 -1.18 3.84 -5.70
CA THR A 54 0.24 3.83 -6.04
C THR A 54 0.54 2.93 -7.23
N ALA A 55 -0.09 1.76 -7.32
CA ALA A 55 0.21 0.77 -8.36
C ALA A 55 -0.38 1.14 -9.73
N ARG A 56 -1.53 1.81 -9.77
CA ARG A 56 -2.22 2.13 -11.03
C ARG A 56 -2.01 3.56 -11.52
N ASP A 57 -1.48 4.46 -10.68
CA ASP A 57 -1.46 5.91 -10.94
C ASP A 57 -2.85 6.45 -11.32
N GLU A 58 -3.90 5.79 -10.80
CA GLU A 58 -5.30 6.09 -11.08
C GLU A 58 -5.93 6.68 -9.83
N THR A 59 -6.12 8.01 -9.84
CA THR A 59 -6.89 8.72 -8.83
C THR A 59 -8.31 8.19 -8.77
N GLY A 60 -8.80 7.86 -7.57
CA GLY A 60 -10.13 7.28 -7.37
C GLY A 60 -10.14 5.75 -7.38
N SER A 61 -9.02 5.07 -7.67
CA SER A 61 -8.94 3.61 -7.50
C SER A 61 -9.03 3.22 -6.02
N CYS A 62 -9.58 2.03 -5.76
CA CYS A 62 -9.79 1.51 -4.41
C CYS A 62 -9.55 0.00 -4.33
N CYS A 63 -9.40 -0.50 -3.11
CA CYS A 63 -9.28 -1.91 -2.81
C CYS A 63 -10.62 -2.51 -2.35
N ALA A 64 -11.25 -3.31 -3.21
CA ALA A 64 -12.59 -3.85 -2.98
C ALA A 64 -12.69 -5.33 -3.39
N LEU A 65 -13.72 -6.03 -2.88
CA LEU A 65 -13.95 -7.43 -3.24
C LEU A 65 -14.10 -7.63 -4.75
N TRP A 66 -13.57 -8.73 -5.29
CA TRP A 66 -13.69 -9.09 -6.71
C TRP A 66 -15.14 -9.17 -7.17
N SER A 67 -15.98 -9.84 -6.40
CA SER A 67 -17.42 -10.03 -6.67
C SER A 67 -18.20 -10.09 -5.35
N PRO A 68 -19.54 -9.97 -5.39
CA PRO A 68 -20.37 -10.29 -4.24
C PRO A 68 -20.02 -11.70 -3.71
N GLY A 69 -19.79 -11.81 -2.39
CA GLY A 69 -19.46 -13.08 -1.74
C GLY A 69 -18.05 -13.62 -1.97
N SER A 70 -17.17 -12.85 -2.63
CA SER A 70 -15.74 -13.16 -2.68
C SER A 70 -15.07 -12.74 -1.37
N ASP A 71 -13.98 -13.41 -1.00
CA ASP A 71 -13.04 -12.96 0.05
C ASP A 71 -11.76 -12.33 -0.55
N LEU A 72 -11.68 -12.22 -1.88
CA LEU A 72 -10.52 -11.69 -2.58
C LEU A 72 -10.70 -10.21 -2.88
N HIS A 73 -9.79 -9.37 -2.38
CA HIS A 73 -9.75 -7.95 -2.69
C HIS A 73 -8.85 -7.66 -3.88
N VAL A 74 -9.33 -6.83 -4.79
CA VAL A 74 -8.62 -6.38 -5.98
C VAL A 74 -8.78 -4.88 -6.21
N CYS A 75 -7.81 -4.31 -6.93
CA CYS A 75 -7.85 -2.90 -7.31
C CYS A 75 -8.91 -2.64 -8.37
N LYS A 76 -9.87 -1.78 -8.04
CA LYS A 76 -10.98 -1.39 -8.91
C LYS A 76 -11.01 0.13 -9.13
N PRO A 77 -11.50 0.59 -10.28
CA PRO A 77 -11.71 2.02 -10.51
C PRO A 77 -12.90 2.54 -9.68
N ALA A 78 -12.95 3.86 -9.49
CA ALA A 78 -14.11 4.53 -8.90
C ALA A 78 -15.41 4.23 -9.67
N GLY A 79 -16.52 4.23 -8.95
CA GLY A 79 -17.86 4.07 -9.52
C GLY A 79 -18.24 5.25 -10.42
N ARG A 80 -18.73 4.95 -11.62
CA ARG A 80 -19.24 5.94 -12.58
C ARG A 80 -20.73 6.20 -12.35
N THR A 81 -21.26 7.24 -12.99
CA THR A 81 -22.70 7.55 -12.96
C THR A 81 -23.55 6.31 -13.23
N ASP A 82 -24.61 6.15 -12.46
CA ASP A 82 -25.53 5.02 -12.46
C ASP A 82 -24.95 3.65 -12.07
N GLU A 83 -23.65 3.54 -11.76
CA GLU A 83 -23.10 2.29 -11.23
C GLU A 83 -23.56 2.01 -9.78
N PRO A 84 -23.72 0.73 -9.42
CA PRO A 84 -24.12 0.35 -8.07
C PRO A 84 -23.07 0.74 -7.04
N CYS A 85 -23.51 1.31 -5.94
CA CYS A 85 -22.69 1.74 -4.82
C CYS A 85 -23.34 1.36 -3.48
N HIS A 86 -22.57 1.41 -2.40
CA HIS A 86 -23.08 1.23 -1.04
C HIS A 86 -23.12 2.59 -0.32
N ALA A 87 -24.16 2.87 0.48
CA ALA A 87 -24.31 4.13 1.22
C ALA A 87 -23.07 4.48 2.07
N ALA A 88 -22.42 3.44 2.61
CA ALA A 88 -21.17 3.58 3.37
C ALA A 88 -20.05 4.28 2.59
N SER A 89 -20.04 4.23 1.26
CA SER A 89 -19.05 4.91 0.43
C SER A 89 -19.09 6.44 0.56
N ASN A 90 -20.22 7.03 1.00
CA ASN A 90 -20.33 8.48 1.22
C ASN A 90 -19.68 8.93 2.54
N VAL A 91 -19.48 8.02 3.48
CA VAL A 91 -18.97 8.32 4.83
C VAL A 91 -17.58 7.74 5.09
N LEU A 92 -17.20 6.69 4.34
CA LEU A 92 -15.86 6.11 4.43
C LEU A 92 -14.84 7.11 3.88
N PRO A 93 -13.74 7.38 4.62
CA PRO A 93 -12.69 8.26 4.13
C PRO A 93 -12.01 7.63 2.92
N TYR A 94 -11.50 8.49 2.03
CA TYR A 94 -10.65 8.09 0.91
C TYR A 94 -9.33 8.87 0.96
N PRO A 95 -8.17 8.20 0.90
CA PRO A 95 -7.96 6.75 0.85
C PRO A 95 -8.36 6.03 2.15
N PHE A 96 -8.91 4.82 2.02
CA PHE A 96 -9.22 3.97 3.17
C PHE A 96 -8.04 3.04 3.49
N ASN A 97 -7.53 3.12 4.73
CA ASN A 97 -6.43 2.28 5.24
C ASN A 97 -6.85 0.86 5.65
N GLY A 98 -8.05 0.42 5.26
CA GLY A 98 -8.54 -0.93 5.52
C GLY A 98 -9.13 -1.56 4.26
N GLN A 99 -9.76 -2.72 4.45
CA GLN A 99 -10.41 -3.46 3.38
C GLN A 99 -11.88 -3.05 3.24
N ARG A 100 -12.28 -2.69 2.01
CA ARG A 100 -13.70 -2.43 1.73
C ARG A 100 -14.45 -3.76 1.69
N ARG A 101 -15.62 -3.79 2.35
CA ARG A 101 -16.50 -4.98 2.37
C ARG A 101 -17.46 -5.04 1.18
N PHE A 102 -17.65 -3.93 0.48
CA PHE A 102 -18.47 -3.90 -0.74
C PHE A 102 -17.60 -4.19 -1.96
N TRP A 103 -18.14 -4.89 -2.95
CA TRP A 103 -17.40 -5.30 -4.16
C TRP A 103 -17.23 -4.17 -5.20
N ARG A 104 -17.66 -2.95 -4.87
CA ARG A 104 -17.48 -1.74 -5.68
C ARG A 104 -16.79 -0.67 -4.85
N CYS A 105 -16.07 0.20 -5.55
CA CYS A 105 -15.45 1.38 -4.98
C CYS A 105 -16.47 2.47 -4.66
N GLN A 106 -15.99 3.52 -4.00
CA GLN A 106 -16.69 4.79 -3.92
C GLN A 106 -16.93 5.37 -5.31
N CYS A 107 -17.93 6.26 -5.41
CA CYS A 107 -18.20 6.98 -6.64
C CYS A 107 -17.04 7.93 -6.98
N ALA A 108 -16.90 8.25 -8.27
CA ALA A 108 -15.90 9.21 -8.75
C ALA A 108 -16.14 10.61 -8.16
N GLU A 109 -15.14 11.49 -8.30
CA GLU A 109 -15.22 12.87 -7.82
C GLU A 109 -16.47 13.59 -8.36
N GLY A 110 -17.20 14.30 -7.49
CA GLY A 110 -18.47 14.97 -7.82
C GLY A 110 -19.71 14.06 -7.82
N LEU A 111 -19.55 12.75 -7.60
CA LEU A 111 -20.65 11.79 -7.48
C LEU A 111 -20.82 11.30 -6.03
N LEU A 112 -22.06 11.09 -5.64
CA LEU A 112 -22.45 10.50 -4.36
C LEU A 112 -23.29 9.24 -4.58
N CYS A 113 -23.24 8.33 -3.63
CA CYS A 113 -24.12 7.18 -3.61
C CYS A 113 -25.52 7.57 -3.14
N VAL A 114 -26.48 7.61 -4.07
CA VAL A 114 -27.88 7.94 -3.78
C VAL A 114 -28.66 6.65 -3.57
N THR A 115 -29.23 6.47 -2.38
CA THR A 115 -30.02 5.30 -1.99
C THR A 115 -31.49 5.66 -1.78
N GLU A 116 -32.38 4.71 -2.05
CA GLU A 116 -33.79 4.82 -1.64
C GLU A 116 -33.92 4.65 -0.10
N PRO A 117 -34.93 5.26 0.53
CA PRO A 117 -35.18 5.08 1.96
C PRO A 117 -35.33 3.60 2.32
N GLY A 118 -34.52 3.12 3.28
CA GLY A 118 -34.51 1.72 3.71
C GLY A 118 -33.61 0.79 2.90
N ASN A 119 -32.93 1.28 1.85
CA ASN A 119 -31.94 0.53 1.09
C ASN A 119 -30.52 1.03 1.36
N MET A 120 -29.55 0.11 1.48
CA MET A 120 -28.12 0.45 1.62
C MET A 120 -27.39 0.46 0.29
N ILE A 121 -28.00 -0.10 -0.76
CA ILE A 121 -27.47 -0.14 -2.12
C ILE A 121 -28.14 0.95 -2.94
N GLY A 122 -27.32 1.75 -3.59
CA GLY A 122 -27.75 2.89 -4.39
C GLY A 122 -27.06 2.93 -5.73
N ARG A 123 -27.12 4.11 -6.36
CA ARG A 123 -26.39 4.41 -7.58
C ARG A 123 -25.59 5.69 -7.43
N CYS A 124 -24.45 5.75 -8.10
CA CYS A 124 -23.65 6.97 -8.17
C CYS A 124 -24.39 8.02 -9.00
N SER A 125 -24.65 9.18 -8.41
CA SER A 125 -25.30 10.32 -9.07
C SER A 125 -24.63 11.62 -8.64
N SER A 126 -24.81 12.68 -9.43
CA SER A 126 -24.26 14.01 -9.14
C SER A 126 -24.75 14.51 -7.78
N ALA A 127 -23.87 15.13 -7.00
CA ALA A 127 -24.23 15.71 -5.71
C ALA A 127 -25.20 16.92 -5.83
N ASP A 128 -25.30 17.53 -7.02
CA ASP A 128 -26.02 18.79 -7.28
C ASP A 128 -27.50 18.62 -7.69
N LYS A 129 -28.21 17.61 -7.20
CA LYS A 129 -29.64 17.43 -7.51
C LYS A 129 -30.55 17.76 -6.33
#